data_AF-A0A1J3DYB2-F1
#
_entry.id   AF-A0A1J3DYB2-F1
#
_cell.length_a   1.000
_cell.length_b   1.000
_cell.length_c   1.000
_cell.angle_alpha   90.00
_cell.angle_beta   90.00
_cell.angle_gamma   90.00
#
_symmetry.space_group_name_H-M   'P 1'
#
loop_
_entity.id
_entity.type
_entity.pdbx_description
1 polymer ?
#
loop_
_entity_poly.entity_id
_entity_poly.type
_entity_poly.pdbx_seq_one_letter_code
_entity_poly.pdbx_strand_id
1 'polypeptide(L)'
;LIGSQRSNPKISFVHISQSMAESMDTGTDTDTERQPPFYSNTRVFWDVTDFPAPPDGDLDRFCFKVSRAISNERFIGDVEFYAYGDQLTDEERIEIRRAGILLLQEGAEKRERLNRMLLDVLEYAFHNRDPADANFLIAMKDIPDKDTKLFSIMQVLRQKGYEVWFVVPDDYPASQVPTFDYATLVWRWSILCAGGYPIEPSDSDSDAHETLVAAKKRQNEEGSSQGAQKLQKITDEEGSAQGAETTDEDGAQ
;
A
#
# COMPACT_ATOMS: atom_id res chain seq x y z
N LEU A 1 41.32 -19.59 -19.61
CA LEU A 1 42.07 -18.35 -19.88
C LEU A 1 41.08 -17.23 -20.19
N ILE A 2 41.02 -16.22 -19.30
CA ILE A 2 40.98 -14.76 -19.57
C ILE A 2 40.04 -14.29 -20.71
N GLY A 3 39.09 -13.37 -20.56
CA GLY A 3 38.75 -12.41 -19.51
C GLY A 3 37.94 -11.25 -20.13
N SER A 4 37.03 -10.71 -19.33
CA SER A 4 36.48 -9.34 -19.27
C SER A 4 36.57 -8.40 -20.49
N GLN A 5 35.44 -7.78 -20.85
CA GLN A 5 35.30 -6.31 -20.96
C GLN A 5 33.80 -5.93 -20.94
N ARG A 6 33.43 -5.08 -19.97
CA ARG A 6 32.14 -4.36 -19.87
C ARG A 6 32.22 -3.10 -20.73
N SER A 7 31.12 -2.67 -21.35
CA SER A 7 30.82 -1.23 -21.45
C SER A 7 29.35 -0.95 -21.77
N ASN A 8 28.75 -0.05 -20.98
CA ASN A 8 27.42 0.54 -21.12
C ASN A 8 27.28 1.39 -22.40
N PRO A 9 26.06 1.57 -22.93
CA PRO A 9 25.68 2.79 -23.62
C PRO A 9 24.99 3.76 -22.66
N LYS A 10 25.60 4.95 -22.51
CA LYS A 10 25.02 6.14 -21.91
C LYS A 10 23.92 6.66 -22.84
N ILE A 11 22.70 6.81 -22.34
CA ILE A 11 21.63 7.52 -23.06
C ILE A 11 21.85 9.02 -22.86
N SER A 12 22.04 9.69 -23.99
CA SER A 12 22.25 11.13 -24.13
C SER A 12 20.97 11.91 -23.83
N PHE A 13 21.07 12.85 -22.88
CA PHE A 13 20.09 13.91 -22.65
C PHE A 13 19.96 14.77 -23.91
N VAL A 14 18.78 14.80 -24.52
CA VAL A 14 18.46 15.71 -25.61
C VAL A 14 18.04 17.05 -25.00
N HIS A 15 18.87 18.05 -25.25
CA HIS A 15 18.58 19.47 -25.10
C HIS A 15 17.38 19.84 -25.98
N ILE A 16 16.30 20.36 -25.39
CA ILE A 16 15.24 21.01 -26.16
C ILE A 16 15.52 22.52 -26.13
N SER A 17 15.90 23.04 -27.30
CA SER A 17 16.16 24.45 -27.55
C SER A 17 14.89 25.29 -27.37
N GLN A 18 15.01 26.37 -26.61
CA GLN A 18 14.00 27.41 -26.47
C GLN A 18 14.02 28.31 -27.71
N SER A 19 12.88 28.42 -28.39
CA SER A 19 12.67 29.32 -29.52
C SER A 19 11.45 30.19 -29.23
N MET A 20 11.68 31.48 -28.95
CA MET A 20 10.64 32.50 -28.88
C MET A 20 10.34 33.05 -30.28
N ALA A 21 9.06 33.15 -30.63
CA ALA A 21 8.54 34.17 -31.54
C ALA A 21 7.05 34.40 -31.22
N GLU A 22 6.71 35.67 -31.06
CA GLU A 22 5.44 36.24 -30.60
C GLU A 22 4.33 36.19 -31.68
N SER A 23 3.06 36.04 -31.28
CA SER A 23 1.96 36.83 -31.85
C SER A 23 0.74 36.85 -30.92
N MET A 24 0.32 38.07 -30.55
CA MET A 24 -0.90 38.44 -29.81
C MET A 24 -2.19 38.00 -30.53
N ASP A 25 -3.15 37.43 -29.80
CA ASP A 25 -4.51 37.99 -29.70
C ASP A 25 -5.21 37.48 -28.42
N THR A 26 -6.03 38.35 -27.84
CA THR A 26 -6.61 38.27 -26.50
C THR A 26 -7.80 37.33 -26.41
N GLY A 27 -7.66 36.27 -25.62
CA GLY A 27 -8.77 35.47 -25.11
C GLY A 27 -8.34 34.84 -23.79
N THR A 28 -8.81 35.40 -22.68
CA THR A 28 -8.66 34.82 -21.35
C THR A 28 -9.45 33.53 -21.25
N ASP A 29 -8.86 32.42 -21.70
CA ASP A 29 -9.14 31.10 -21.16
C ASP A 29 -7.90 30.69 -20.37
N THR A 30 -7.96 30.88 -19.06
CA THR A 30 -7.10 30.14 -18.13
C THR A 30 -7.53 28.68 -18.20
N ASP A 31 -7.13 28.00 -19.27
CA ASP A 31 -7.11 26.55 -19.29
C ASP A 31 -6.03 26.16 -18.29
N THR A 32 -6.48 25.97 -17.05
CA THR A 32 -5.69 25.31 -16.02
C THR A 32 -5.18 24.05 -16.67
N GLU A 33 -3.86 23.91 -16.84
CA GLU A 33 -3.20 22.73 -17.36
C GLU A 33 -3.73 21.51 -16.58
N ARG A 34 -4.81 20.90 -17.05
CA ARG A 34 -5.47 19.79 -16.36
C ARG A 34 -4.49 18.66 -16.49
N GLN A 35 -3.76 18.37 -15.41
CA GLN A 35 -2.79 17.29 -15.49
C GLN A 35 -3.51 16.00 -15.96
N PRO A 36 -2.84 15.12 -16.70
CA PRO A 36 -3.49 14.01 -17.39
C PRO A 36 -4.09 13.01 -16.38
N PRO A 37 -5.24 12.39 -16.70
CA PRO A 37 -5.83 11.38 -15.82
C PRO A 37 -4.96 10.12 -15.72
N PHE A 38 -5.12 9.36 -14.65
CA PHE A 38 -4.47 8.06 -14.44
C PHE A 38 -5.35 6.95 -15.00
N TYR A 39 -4.84 6.20 -15.98
CA TYR A 39 -5.56 5.09 -16.59
C TYR A 39 -5.25 3.80 -15.85
N SER A 40 -6.12 3.39 -14.92
CA SER A 40 -5.88 2.22 -14.07
C SER A 40 -7.20 1.59 -13.61
N ASN A 41 -7.28 0.27 -13.63
CA ASN A 41 -8.46 -0.47 -13.22
C ASN A 41 -8.51 -0.56 -11.70
N THR A 42 -9.69 -0.32 -11.12
CA THR A 42 -9.88 -0.32 -9.68
C THR A 42 -10.67 -1.53 -9.23
N ARG A 43 -10.17 -2.21 -8.20
CA ARG A 43 -10.84 -3.32 -7.53
C ARG A 43 -11.36 -2.85 -6.18
N VAL A 44 -12.68 -2.90 -6.01
CA VAL A 44 -13.37 -2.54 -4.78
C VAL A 44 -13.63 -3.82 -3.98
N PHE A 45 -12.92 -3.98 -2.88
CA PHE A 45 -13.08 -5.08 -1.94
C PHE A 45 -13.94 -4.62 -0.77
N TRP A 46 -15.15 -5.17 -0.66
CA TRP A 46 -16.20 -4.62 0.19
C TRP A 46 -16.77 -5.67 1.17
N ASP A 47 -16.57 -5.46 2.47
CA ASP A 47 -17.25 -6.20 3.53
C ASP A 47 -18.63 -5.57 3.79
N VAL A 48 -19.67 -6.23 3.30
CA VAL A 48 -21.07 -5.76 3.39
C VAL A 48 -21.56 -5.76 4.84
N THR A 49 -21.00 -6.61 5.70
CA THR A 49 -21.39 -6.66 7.12
C THR A 49 -20.79 -5.47 7.88
N ASP A 50 -19.57 -5.05 7.57
CA ASP A 50 -18.96 -3.87 8.19
C ASP A 50 -19.51 -2.55 7.64
N PHE A 51 -19.75 -2.53 6.34
CA PHE A 51 -20.18 -1.38 5.55
C PHE A 51 -21.47 -1.78 4.80
N PRO A 52 -22.63 -1.75 5.46
CA PRO A 52 -23.88 -2.18 4.85
C PRO A 52 -24.24 -1.32 3.64
N ALA A 53 -24.95 -1.96 2.71
CA ALA A 53 -25.49 -1.30 1.53
C ALA A 53 -26.27 -0.03 1.91
N PRO A 54 -26.30 1.00 1.02
CA PRO A 54 -27.10 2.19 1.26
C PRO A 54 -28.56 1.87 1.59
N PRO A 55 -29.22 2.62 2.50
CA PRO A 55 -30.56 2.30 2.97
C PRO A 55 -31.66 2.31 1.90
N ASP A 56 -31.42 2.97 0.76
CA ASP A 56 -32.33 2.99 -0.38
C ASP A 56 -32.27 1.70 -1.21
N GLY A 57 -31.31 0.80 -0.92
CA GLY A 57 -31.14 -0.50 -1.58
C GLY A 57 -30.67 -0.42 -3.03
N ASP A 58 -30.35 0.79 -3.53
CA ASP A 58 -29.99 1.02 -4.93
C ASP A 58 -28.48 0.79 -5.14
N LEU A 59 -28.12 -0.48 -5.34
CA LEU A 59 -26.74 -0.89 -5.55
C LEU A 59 -26.17 -0.43 -6.91
N ASP A 60 -27.02 -0.26 -7.92
CA ASP A 60 -26.61 0.30 -9.22
C ASP A 60 -26.14 1.75 -9.04
N ARG A 61 -26.92 2.54 -8.30
CA ARG A 61 -26.56 3.91 -7.93
C ARG A 61 -25.35 3.96 -7.01
N PHE A 62 -25.23 3.05 -6.06
CA PHE A 62 -24.04 2.93 -5.21
C PHE A 62 -22.79 2.73 -6.07
N CYS A 63 -22.76 1.72 -6.94
CA CYS A 63 -21.62 1.45 -7.83
C CYS A 63 -21.28 2.68 -8.68
N PHE A 64 -22.29 3.33 -9.27
CA PHE A 64 -22.09 4.57 -10.03
C PHE A 64 -21.46 5.69 -9.19
N LYS A 65 -21.90 5.87 -7.95
CA LYS A 65 -21.39 6.91 -7.04
C LYS A 65 -19.95 6.63 -6.60
N VAL A 66 -19.61 5.39 -6.29
CA VAL A 66 -18.24 4.99 -5.96
C VAL A 66 -17.32 5.21 -7.16
N SER A 67 -17.71 4.75 -8.35
CA SER A 67 -16.92 4.99 -9.58
C SER A 67 -16.72 6.47 -9.86
N ARG A 68 -17.74 7.29 -9.63
CA ARG A 68 -17.64 8.75 -9.75
C ARG A 68 -16.69 9.36 -8.71
N ALA A 69 -16.71 8.91 -7.45
CA ALA A 69 -15.78 9.39 -6.43
C ALA A 69 -14.32 9.12 -6.85
N ILE A 70 -14.06 7.93 -7.39
CA ILE A 70 -12.74 7.54 -7.91
C ILE A 70 -12.33 8.41 -9.11
N SER A 71 -13.25 8.66 -10.05
CA SER A 71 -12.97 9.53 -11.19
C SER A 71 -12.76 11.00 -10.83
N ASN A 72 -13.34 11.49 -9.72
CA ASN A 72 -13.06 12.84 -9.22
C ASN A 72 -11.58 12.97 -8.78
N GLU A 73 -10.98 11.87 -8.31
CA GLU A 73 -9.55 11.74 -8.00
C GLU A 73 -8.69 11.43 -9.25
N ARG A 74 -9.29 11.61 -10.44
CA ARG A 74 -8.64 11.51 -11.76
C ARG A 74 -8.17 10.11 -12.14
N PHE A 75 -8.62 9.08 -11.43
CA PHE A 75 -8.46 7.68 -11.84
C PHE A 75 -9.60 7.28 -12.76
N ILE A 76 -9.26 6.92 -13.99
CA ILE A 76 -10.21 6.51 -15.02
C ILE A 76 -9.85 5.10 -15.49
N GLY A 77 -10.80 4.19 -15.39
CA GLY A 77 -10.61 2.78 -15.69
C GLY A 77 -11.84 1.99 -15.23
N ASP A 78 -11.83 0.70 -15.46
CA ASP A 78 -12.95 -0.15 -15.04
C ASP A 78 -12.94 -0.28 -13.51
N VAL A 79 -14.12 -0.18 -12.90
CA VAL A 79 -14.31 -0.36 -11.46
C VAL A 79 -15.12 -1.62 -11.25
N GLU A 80 -14.48 -2.62 -10.65
CA GLU A 80 -15.08 -3.93 -10.38
C GLU A 80 -15.25 -4.14 -8.88
N PHE A 81 -16.41 -4.64 -8.47
CA PHE A 81 -16.81 -4.75 -7.07
C PHE A 81 -16.85 -6.21 -6.62
N TYR A 82 -16.27 -6.46 -5.44
CA TYR A 82 -16.17 -7.76 -4.80
C TYR A 82 -16.74 -7.68 -3.39
N ALA A 83 -17.82 -8.40 -3.15
CA ALA A 83 -18.53 -8.39 -1.88
C ALA A 83 -18.18 -9.61 -1.03
N TYR A 84 -18.09 -9.36 0.29
CA TYR A 84 -17.90 -10.35 1.34
C TYR A 84 -18.94 -10.07 2.43
N GLY A 85 -19.70 -11.08 2.85
CA GLY A 85 -20.74 -10.88 3.85
C GLY A 85 -21.01 -12.10 4.72
N ASP A 86 -21.51 -11.85 5.91
CA ASP A 86 -22.11 -12.85 6.78
C ASP A 86 -23.64 -12.68 6.83
N GLN A 87 -24.34 -13.80 6.94
CA GLN A 87 -25.80 -13.85 7.14
C GLN A 87 -26.64 -13.00 6.18
N LEU A 88 -26.22 -12.87 4.92
CA LEU A 88 -26.99 -12.15 3.89
C LEU A 88 -28.38 -12.81 3.69
N THR A 89 -29.40 -12.01 3.44
CA THR A 89 -30.73 -12.50 3.04
C THR A 89 -30.72 -12.96 1.56
N ASP A 90 -31.76 -13.68 1.14
CA ASP A 90 -31.89 -14.06 -0.27
C ASP A 90 -32.08 -12.83 -1.16
N GLU A 91 -32.80 -11.82 -0.68
CA GLU A 91 -33.00 -10.55 -1.37
C GLU A 91 -31.68 -9.80 -1.54
N GLU A 92 -30.87 -9.67 -0.48
CA GLU A 92 -29.56 -9.01 -0.56
C GLU A 92 -28.63 -9.70 -1.57
N ARG A 93 -28.60 -11.04 -1.55
CA ARG A 93 -27.85 -11.84 -2.52
C ARG A 93 -28.26 -11.55 -3.96
N ILE A 94 -29.56 -11.46 -4.21
CA ILE A 94 -30.11 -11.21 -5.54
C ILE A 94 -29.73 -9.80 -6.00
N GLU A 95 -29.90 -8.78 -5.15
CA GLU A 95 -29.60 -7.39 -5.52
C GLU A 95 -28.10 -7.18 -5.76
N ILE A 96 -27.22 -7.76 -4.94
CA ILE A 96 -25.75 -7.71 -5.14
C ILE A 96 -25.39 -8.27 -6.51
N ARG A 97 -25.90 -9.46 -6.85
CA ARG A 97 -25.63 -10.09 -8.15
C ARG A 97 -26.26 -9.32 -9.31
N ARG A 98 -27.44 -8.73 -9.12
CA ARG A 98 -28.14 -7.94 -10.14
C ARG A 98 -27.36 -6.66 -10.49
N ALA A 99 -26.73 -6.03 -9.50
CA ALA A 99 -25.88 -4.86 -9.67
C ALA A 99 -24.48 -5.17 -10.25
N GLY A 100 -24.21 -6.43 -10.63
CA GLY A 100 -22.93 -6.85 -11.20
C GLY A 100 -21.79 -6.96 -10.17
N ILE A 101 -22.11 -7.00 -8.88
CA ILE A 101 -21.13 -7.16 -7.80
C ILE A 101 -20.84 -8.65 -7.60
N LEU A 102 -19.56 -9.02 -7.56
CA LEU A 102 -19.11 -10.39 -7.37
C LEU A 102 -19.11 -10.77 -5.89
N LEU A 103 -20.07 -11.57 -5.47
CA LEU A 103 -20.15 -12.07 -4.10
C LEU A 103 -19.24 -13.30 -3.92
N LEU A 104 -18.06 -13.08 -3.32
CA LEU A 104 -16.98 -14.09 -3.25
C LEU A 104 -16.99 -14.93 -1.97
N GLN A 105 -17.54 -14.40 -0.87
CA GLN A 105 -17.67 -15.14 0.38
C GLN A 105 -19.01 -14.80 1.03
N GLU A 106 -19.74 -15.86 1.41
CA GLU A 106 -21.01 -15.79 2.12
C GLU A 106 -20.92 -16.63 3.40
N GLY A 107 -21.67 -16.23 4.45
CA GLY A 107 -21.87 -17.02 5.67
C GLY A 107 -20.60 -17.32 6.45
N ALA A 108 -19.60 -16.44 6.35
CA ALA A 108 -18.31 -16.60 7.00
C ALA A 108 -18.13 -15.59 8.13
N GLU A 109 -17.52 -16.04 9.21
CA GLU A 109 -17.20 -15.19 10.36
C GLU A 109 -16.22 -14.07 9.96
N LYS A 110 -16.18 -12.99 10.75
CA LYS A 110 -15.41 -11.77 10.43
C LYS A 110 -13.96 -12.05 10.03
N ARG A 111 -13.28 -12.96 10.73
CA ARG A 111 -11.88 -13.30 10.45
C ARG A 111 -11.70 -14.08 9.15
N GLU A 112 -12.66 -14.93 8.80
CA GLU A 112 -12.61 -15.71 7.56
C GLU A 112 -12.85 -14.81 6.35
N ARG A 113 -13.81 -13.87 6.44
CA ARG A 113 -14.00 -12.84 5.41
C ARG A 113 -12.77 -11.98 5.20
N LEU A 114 -12.14 -11.52 6.30
CA LEU A 114 -10.88 -10.77 6.24
C LEU A 114 -9.78 -11.57 5.55
N ASN A 115 -9.53 -12.81 5.99
CA ASN A 115 -8.50 -13.65 5.38
C ASN A 115 -8.76 -13.91 3.89
N ARG A 116 -10.02 -14.16 3.51
CA ARG A 116 -10.40 -14.35 2.11
C ARG A 116 -10.13 -13.09 1.30
N MET A 117 -10.60 -11.93 1.74
CA MET A 117 -10.37 -10.65 1.06
C MET A 117 -8.86 -10.39 0.87
N LEU A 118 -8.05 -10.63 1.90
CA LEU A 118 -6.60 -10.45 1.81
C LEU A 118 -5.95 -11.39 0.79
N LEU A 119 -6.43 -12.64 0.69
CA LEU A 119 -5.97 -13.57 -0.34
C LEU A 119 -6.34 -13.09 -1.74
N ASP A 120 -7.58 -12.62 -1.93
CA ASP A 120 -8.06 -12.16 -3.23
C ASP A 120 -7.33 -10.88 -3.70
N VAL A 121 -7.03 -9.97 -2.77
CA VAL A 121 -6.17 -8.79 -3.04
C VAL A 121 -4.78 -9.22 -3.50
N LEU A 122 -4.14 -10.15 -2.77
CA LEU A 122 -2.80 -10.63 -3.11
C LEU A 122 -2.78 -11.42 -4.43
N GLU A 123 -3.80 -12.22 -4.68
CA GLU A 123 -3.99 -12.95 -5.93
C GLU A 123 -4.15 -12.00 -7.11
N TYR A 124 -4.96 -10.95 -6.95
CA TYR A 124 -5.12 -9.94 -7.99
C TYR A 124 -3.81 -9.20 -8.28
N ALA A 125 -3.09 -8.76 -7.24
CA ALA A 125 -1.78 -8.12 -7.38
C ALA A 125 -0.74 -9.06 -8.01
N PHE A 126 -0.81 -10.36 -7.75
CA PHE A 126 0.09 -11.35 -8.36
C PHE A 126 -0.10 -11.48 -9.86
N HIS A 127 -1.36 -11.42 -10.33
CA HIS A 127 -1.71 -11.49 -11.74
C HIS A 127 -1.55 -10.14 -12.47
N ASN A 128 -1.71 -9.02 -11.76
CA ASN A 128 -1.58 -7.65 -12.29
C ASN A 128 -0.36 -6.98 -11.67
N ARG A 129 0.83 -7.36 -12.18
CA ARG A 129 2.12 -7.00 -11.56
C ARG A 129 2.56 -5.56 -11.80
N ASP A 130 2.01 -4.90 -12.81
CA ASP A 130 2.27 -3.48 -13.04
C ASP A 130 1.37 -2.66 -12.11
N PRO A 131 1.94 -1.90 -11.15
CA PRO A 131 1.16 -1.07 -10.25
C PRO A 131 0.43 0.07 -10.95
N ALA A 132 0.84 0.46 -12.15
CA ALA A 132 0.18 1.51 -12.92
C ALA A 132 -1.20 1.08 -13.45
N ASP A 133 -1.47 -0.22 -13.55
CA ASP A 133 -2.70 -0.77 -14.15
C ASP A 133 -3.75 -1.22 -13.11
N ALA A 134 -3.41 -1.16 -11.82
CA ALA A 134 -4.24 -1.71 -10.75
C ALA A 134 -4.29 -0.82 -9.50
N ASN A 135 -5.51 -0.45 -9.08
CA ASN A 135 -5.78 0.22 -7.80
C ASN A 135 -6.65 -0.67 -6.91
N PHE A 136 -6.51 -0.50 -5.59
CA PHE A 136 -7.26 -1.25 -4.59
C PHE A 136 -8.05 -0.29 -3.71
N LEU A 137 -9.36 -0.46 -3.61
CA LEU A 137 -10.19 0.21 -2.61
C LEU A 137 -10.67 -0.83 -1.59
N ILE A 138 -10.27 -0.66 -0.34
CA ILE A 138 -10.55 -1.59 0.76
C ILE A 138 -11.62 -1.00 1.68
N ALA A 139 -12.82 -1.57 1.63
CA ALA A 139 -13.92 -1.28 2.55
C ALA A 139 -14.11 -2.44 3.52
N MET A 140 -13.23 -2.52 4.51
CA MET A 140 -13.28 -3.53 5.57
C MET A 140 -12.70 -2.97 6.88
N LYS A 141 -13.37 -3.22 8.00
CA LYS A 141 -12.87 -2.92 9.35
C LYS A 141 -11.83 -3.96 9.76
N ASP A 142 -10.77 -3.50 10.42
CA ASP A 142 -9.86 -4.40 11.10
C ASP A 142 -10.53 -5.08 12.30
N ILE A 143 -9.92 -6.13 12.85
CA ILE A 143 -10.40 -6.81 14.04
C ILE A 143 -9.60 -6.30 15.25
N PRO A 144 -10.22 -5.52 16.16
CA PRO A 144 -9.53 -5.01 17.33
C PRO A 144 -8.88 -6.12 18.16
N ASP A 145 -7.73 -5.82 18.75
CA ASP A 145 -7.00 -6.71 19.66
C ASP A 145 -6.59 -8.07 19.05
N LYS A 146 -6.54 -8.16 17.71
CA LYS A 146 -6.02 -9.32 16.98
C LYS A 146 -4.86 -8.89 16.09
N ASP A 147 -3.82 -9.71 16.02
CA ASP A 147 -2.76 -9.56 15.01
C ASP A 147 -3.34 -10.00 13.65
N THR A 148 -3.85 -9.03 12.90
CA THR A 148 -4.26 -9.22 11.50
C THR A 148 -3.15 -8.76 10.57
N LYS A 149 -3.22 -9.20 9.30
CA LYS A 149 -2.26 -8.78 8.28
C LYS A 149 -2.76 -7.67 7.38
N LEU A 150 -3.91 -7.05 7.70
CA LEU A 150 -4.55 -6.03 6.87
C LEU A 150 -3.58 -4.89 6.53
N PHE A 151 -3.14 -4.14 7.55
CA PHE A 151 -2.24 -3.00 7.34
C PHE A 151 -0.87 -3.42 6.80
N SER A 152 -0.32 -4.55 7.26
CA SER A 152 0.97 -5.03 6.75
C SER A 152 0.95 -5.38 5.26
N ILE A 153 -0.16 -5.95 4.76
CA ILE A 153 -0.31 -6.27 3.33
C ILE A 153 -0.47 -4.99 2.52
N MET A 154 -1.29 -4.05 2.98
CA MET A 154 -1.45 -2.77 2.29
C MET A 154 -0.15 -1.99 2.22
N GLN A 155 0.63 -1.98 3.30
CA GLN A 155 1.96 -1.36 3.30
C GLN A 155 2.89 -1.99 2.26
N VAL A 156 2.88 -3.32 2.11
CA VAL A 156 3.67 -4.00 1.07
C VAL A 156 3.21 -3.64 -0.34
N LEU A 157 1.91 -3.50 -0.58
CA LEU A 157 1.38 -3.05 -1.87
C LEU A 157 1.76 -1.60 -2.17
N ARG A 158 1.65 -0.71 -1.18
CA ARG A 158 2.12 0.69 -1.27
C ARG A 158 3.60 0.77 -1.60
N GLN A 159 4.44 -0.03 -0.94
CA GLN A 159 5.88 -0.11 -1.23
C GLN A 159 6.20 -0.64 -2.63
N LYS A 160 5.32 -1.45 -3.21
CA LYS A 160 5.41 -1.89 -4.60
C LYS A 160 4.91 -0.86 -5.61
N GLY A 161 4.34 0.26 -5.15
CA GLY A 161 3.87 1.36 -5.98
C GLY A 161 2.38 1.29 -6.34
N TYR A 162 1.60 0.38 -5.75
CA TYR A 162 0.17 0.32 -6.01
C TYR A 162 -0.56 1.46 -5.30
N GLU A 163 -1.60 1.95 -5.94
CA GLU A 163 -2.60 2.81 -5.30
C GLU A 163 -3.51 1.95 -4.41
N VAL A 164 -3.52 2.27 -3.12
CA VAL A 164 -4.35 1.58 -2.13
C VAL A 164 -5.12 2.63 -1.38
N TRP A 165 -6.43 2.46 -1.31
CA TRP A 165 -7.35 3.37 -0.68
C TRP A 165 -8.19 2.65 0.35
N PHE A 166 -8.60 3.38 1.39
CA PHE A 166 -9.38 2.83 2.48
C PHE A 166 -10.73 3.51 2.63
N VAL A 167 -11.67 2.75 3.17
CA VAL A 167 -12.93 3.28 3.68
C VAL A 167 -12.95 3.10 5.19
N VAL A 168 -13.29 4.18 5.89
CA VAL A 168 -13.49 4.17 7.33
C VAL A 168 -14.95 4.47 7.67
N PRO A 169 -15.45 3.99 8.83
CA PRO A 169 -16.75 4.40 9.36
C PRO A 169 -16.89 5.92 9.51
N ASP A 170 -18.12 6.43 9.49
CA ASP A 170 -18.37 7.86 9.59
C ASP A 170 -17.96 8.44 10.96
N ASP A 171 -18.05 7.63 12.02
CA ASP A 171 -17.63 7.95 13.39
C ASP A 171 -16.17 7.61 13.67
N TYR A 172 -15.40 7.18 12.66
CA TYR A 172 -14.01 6.79 12.85
C TYR A 172 -13.16 8.00 13.28
N PRO A 173 -12.38 7.87 14.38
CA PRO A 173 -11.66 8.99 14.96
C PRO A 173 -10.53 9.44 14.03
N ALA A 174 -10.38 10.76 13.86
CA ALA A 174 -9.38 11.35 12.97
C ALA A 174 -7.94 10.87 13.29
N SER A 175 -7.62 10.63 14.56
CA SER A 175 -6.31 10.15 15.00
C SER A 175 -5.99 8.70 14.64
N GLN A 176 -6.96 7.93 14.14
CA GLN A 176 -6.78 6.53 13.74
C GLN A 176 -6.92 6.33 12.23
N VAL A 177 -7.22 7.39 11.47
CA VAL A 177 -7.31 7.33 10.00
C VAL A 177 -6.01 6.73 9.45
N PRO A 178 -6.09 5.73 8.54
CA PRO A 178 -4.91 5.12 7.95
C PRO A 178 -3.95 6.18 7.38
N THR A 179 -2.69 6.11 7.77
CA THR A 179 -1.65 7.01 7.27
C THR A 179 -1.23 6.66 5.83
N PHE A 180 -0.43 7.55 5.23
CA PHE A 180 0.07 7.39 3.85
C PHE A 180 0.86 6.09 3.61
N ASP A 181 1.44 5.53 4.68
CA ASP A 181 2.14 4.23 4.67
C ASP A 181 1.22 3.08 4.24
N TYR A 182 -0.09 3.22 4.48
CA TYR A 182 -1.10 2.20 4.21
C TYR A 182 -2.06 2.59 3.09
N ALA A 183 -2.38 3.88 2.95
CA ALA A 183 -3.39 4.36 2.04
C ALA A 183 -3.03 5.73 1.43
N THR A 184 -3.17 5.89 0.11
CA THR A 184 -3.07 7.22 -0.53
C THR A 184 -4.28 8.09 -0.26
N LEU A 185 -5.46 7.48 -0.29
CA LEU A 185 -6.75 8.14 -0.14
C LEU A 185 -7.59 7.39 0.88
N VAL A 186 -8.33 8.12 1.70
CA VAL A 186 -9.24 7.54 2.68
C VAL A 186 -10.60 8.22 2.58
N TRP A 187 -11.66 7.45 2.40
CA TRP A 187 -13.03 7.96 2.43
C TRP A 187 -13.73 7.62 3.75
N ARG A 188 -14.61 8.51 4.21
CA ARG A 188 -15.70 8.10 5.11
C ARG A 188 -16.78 7.39 4.30
N TRP A 189 -17.38 6.35 4.87
CA TRP A 189 -18.36 5.51 4.16
C TRP A 189 -19.50 6.31 3.53
N SER A 190 -20.17 7.18 4.29
CA SER A 190 -21.28 7.99 3.77
C SER A 190 -20.86 8.90 2.62
N ILE A 191 -19.65 9.45 2.69
CA ILE A 191 -19.09 10.36 1.67
C ILE A 191 -18.80 9.58 0.38
N LEU A 192 -18.22 8.38 0.49
CA LEU A 192 -18.00 7.51 -0.66
C LEU A 192 -19.33 7.14 -1.34
N CYS A 193 -20.32 6.71 -0.56
CA CYS A 193 -21.66 6.37 -1.05
C CYS A 193 -22.36 7.56 -1.74
N ALA A 194 -22.08 8.80 -1.32
CA ALA A 194 -22.61 10.00 -1.95
C ALA A 194 -21.87 10.39 -3.26
N GLY A 195 -20.71 9.77 -3.54
CA GLY A 195 -19.81 10.11 -4.63
C GLY A 195 -18.94 11.34 -4.34
N GLY A 196 -18.60 11.56 -3.06
CA GLY A 196 -17.81 12.69 -2.58
C GLY A 196 -16.30 12.46 -2.59
N TYR A 197 -15.57 13.45 -2.08
CA TYR A 197 -14.11 13.49 -2.02
C TYR A 197 -13.56 12.75 -0.79
N PRO A 198 -12.32 12.22 -0.85
CA PRO A 198 -11.66 11.62 0.30
C PRO A 198 -11.38 12.66 1.39
N ILE A 199 -11.04 12.17 2.58
CA ILE A 199 -10.56 12.98 3.70
C ILE A 199 -9.26 13.65 3.28
N GLU A 200 -9.19 14.98 3.38
CA GLU A 200 -7.95 15.70 3.11
C GLU A 200 -6.88 15.28 4.14
N PRO A 201 -5.66 14.93 3.68
CA PRO A 201 -4.55 14.73 4.61
C PRO A 201 -4.31 16.06 5.33
N SER A 202 -4.44 16.07 6.66
CA SER A 202 -3.99 17.24 7.43
C SER A 202 -2.46 17.32 7.32
N ASP A 203 -1.94 18.44 6.81
CA ASP A 203 -0.51 18.71 6.58
C ASP A 203 0.41 18.65 7.82
N SER A 204 -0.08 18.21 8.98
CA SER A 204 0.67 18.22 10.25
C SER A 204 1.68 17.08 10.42
N ASP A 205 1.73 16.10 9.52
CA ASP A 205 2.66 14.95 9.62
C ASP A 205 3.89 15.04 8.69
N SER A 206 4.01 16.12 7.91
CA SER A 206 5.12 16.34 6.95
C SER A 206 6.50 16.48 7.64
N ASP A 207 6.55 17.08 8.84
CA ASP A 207 7.81 17.39 9.53
C ASP A 207 8.47 16.18 10.23
N ALA A 208 7.73 15.08 10.39
CA ALA A 208 8.26 13.86 11.01
C ALA A 208 9.16 13.07 10.04
N HIS A 209 8.92 13.16 8.73
CA HIS A 209 9.67 12.39 7.74
C HIS A 209 11.10 12.92 7.56
N GLU A 210 11.30 14.24 7.59
CA GLU A 210 12.64 14.84 7.46
C GLU A 210 13.51 14.57 8.72
N THR A 211 12.87 14.53 9.89
CA THR A 211 13.54 14.25 11.17
C THR A 211 14.00 12.78 11.29
N LEU A 212 13.22 11.82 10.78
CA LEU A 212 13.57 10.40 10.79
C LEU A 212 14.68 10.04 9.79
N VAL A 213 14.72 10.70 8.63
CA VAL A 213 15.80 10.52 7.64
C VAL A 213 17.12 11.12 8.15
N ALA A 214 17.06 12.27 8.82
CA ALA A 214 18.23 12.89 9.46
C ALA A 214 18.78 12.05 10.63
N ALA A 215 17.90 11.42 11.42
CA ALA A 215 18.30 10.55 12.53
C ALA A 215 18.95 9.23 12.06
N LYS A 216 18.43 8.61 10.97
CA LYS A 216 19.03 7.41 10.38
C LYS A 216 20.39 7.67 9.74
N LYS A 217 20.64 8.88 9.22
CA LYS A 217 21.95 9.25 8.66
C LYS A 217 23.04 9.34 9.74
N ARG A 218 22.70 9.81 10.95
CA ARG A 218 23.64 9.92 12.08
C ARG A 218 24.04 8.56 12.66
N GLN A 219 23.12 7.60 12.74
CA GLN A 219 23.44 6.27 13.26
C GLN A 219 24.34 5.45 12.30
N ASN A 220 24.28 5.72 11.00
CA ASN A 220 25.10 5.00 10.02
C ASN A 220 26.56 5.49 9.98
N GLU A 221 26.84 6.72 10.44
CA GLU A 221 28.19 7.26 10.53
C GLU A 221 28.91 6.84 11.84
N GLU A 222 28.18 6.67 12.94
CA GLU A 222 28.75 6.22 14.23
C GLU A 222 29.03 4.71 14.28
N GLY A 223 28.27 3.88 13.56
CA GLY A 223 28.48 2.44 13.47
C GLY A 223 29.74 2.02 12.68
N SER A 224 30.24 2.90 11.80
CA SER A 224 31.43 2.62 10.98
C SER A 224 32.75 2.74 11.77
N SER A 225 32.77 3.56 12.82
CA SER A 225 33.99 3.80 13.62
C SER A 225 34.30 2.66 14.61
N GLN A 226 33.27 1.99 15.15
CA GLN A 226 33.47 0.91 16.13
C GLN A 226 33.89 -0.44 15.52
N GLY A 227 33.61 -0.67 14.23
CA GLY A 227 34.02 -1.89 13.52
C GLY A 227 35.53 -1.95 13.23
N ALA A 228 36.20 -0.80 13.10
CA ALA A 228 37.63 -0.75 12.77
C ALA A 228 38.55 -0.98 13.99
N GLN A 229 38.08 -0.75 15.22
CA GLN A 229 38.91 -0.93 16.43
C GLN A 229 38.91 -2.37 16.98
N LYS A 230 37.98 -3.23 16.55
CA LYS A 230 37.86 -4.60 17.06
C LYS A 230 38.68 -5.65 16.28
N LEU A 231 39.24 -5.29 15.13
CA LEU A 231 40.07 -6.19 14.31
C LEU A 231 41.59 -6.05 14.54
N GLN A 232 42.04 -5.17 15.43
CA GLN A 232 43.46 -5.03 15.76
C GLN A 232 43.86 -5.67 17.10
N LYS A 233 42.91 -6.28 17.82
CA LYS A 233 43.14 -6.88 19.15
C LYS A 233 43.10 -8.42 19.16
N ILE A 234 43.00 -9.07 18.00
CA ILE A 234 42.87 -10.53 17.88
C ILE A 234 44.16 -11.20 17.36
N THR A 235 45.16 -10.44 16.91
CA THR A 235 46.41 -11.02 16.36
C THR A 235 47.57 -11.18 17.34
N ASP A 236 47.42 -10.84 18.63
CA ASP A 236 48.54 -10.86 19.58
C ASP A 236 48.40 -11.88 20.75
N GLU A 237 47.37 -12.74 20.79
CA GLU A 237 47.14 -13.66 21.93
C GLU A 237 47.12 -15.17 21.61
N GLU A 238 47.50 -15.63 20.40
CA GLU A 238 47.74 -17.06 20.12
C GLU A 238 49.23 -17.47 20.29
N GLY A 239 49.79 -17.12 21.44
CA GLY A 239 51.23 -17.32 21.72
C GLY A 239 51.57 -17.67 23.16
N SER A 240 50.72 -18.36 23.91
CA SER A 240 51.12 -19.04 25.15
C SER A 240 50.02 -19.91 25.74
N ALA A 241 50.23 -21.23 25.70
CA ALA A 241 50.02 -22.15 26.84
C ALA A 241 50.04 -23.60 26.32
N GLN A 242 51.20 -24.24 26.37
CA GLN A 242 51.29 -25.70 26.40
C GLN A 242 50.87 -26.17 27.80
N GLY A 243 49.80 -26.98 27.83
CA GLY A 243 49.30 -27.63 29.02
C GLY A 243 50.22 -28.76 29.48
N ALA A 244 50.51 -28.77 30.77
CA ALA A 244 50.89 -29.95 31.51
C ALA A 244 49.66 -30.54 32.20
N GLU A 245 49.78 -31.82 32.58
CA GLU A 245 49.03 -32.53 33.64
C GLU A 245 48.19 -33.74 33.18
N THR A 246 48.91 -34.86 33.16
CA THR A 246 48.63 -36.17 33.78
C THR A 246 47.21 -36.75 33.81
N THR A 247 47.08 -37.95 33.23
CA THR A 247 46.08 -38.95 33.58
C THR A 247 46.79 -40.15 34.22
N ASP A 248 46.49 -40.40 35.49
CA ASP A 248 46.71 -41.68 36.17
C ASP A 248 45.60 -42.66 35.77
N GLU A 249 45.95 -43.94 35.58
CA GLU A 249 45.22 -45.09 36.15
C GLU A 249 46.05 -46.38 36.02
N ASP A 250 46.33 -46.99 37.19
CA ASP A 250 46.48 -48.42 37.55
C ASP A 250 46.90 -49.45 36.47
N GLY A 251 47.75 -50.46 36.70
CA GLY A 251 48.09 -51.20 37.91
C GLY A 251 48.34 -52.68 37.50
N ALA A 252 49.46 -53.25 37.98
CA ALA A 252 49.80 -54.67 38.11
C ALA A 252 49.54 -55.68 36.96
N GLN A 253 50.61 -56.18 36.32
CA GLN A 253 51.20 -57.52 36.50
C GLN A 253 52.45 -57.71 35.64
#